data_AF-G3P3E8-F1
#
_entry.id   AF-G3P3E8-F1
#
_cell.length_a   1.000
_cell.length_b   1.000
_cell.length_c   1.000
_cell.angle_alpha   90.00
_cell.angle_beta   90.00
_cell.angle_gamma   90.00
#
_symmetry.space_group_name_H-M   'P 1'
#
loop_
_entity.id
_entity.type
_entity.pdbx_description
1 polymer ?
#
loop_
_entity_poly.entity_id
_entity_poly.type
_entity_poly.pdbx_seq_one_letter_code
_entity_poly.pdbx_strand_id
1 'polypeptide(L)'
;MDPYRRDTGRKPYSVDPADGASGTPGGELTPESPTGDAPDSGNPPATGRQPQYSGGFTVIPPNESLRDKLRRNAQKEEEELQRWKEANRVTYVHADPEKLGGAATLAATREMQHTDLRCSKLQKRLKKEELDKRRRQEEEEENQRKKDIQREKAERLEARRRQEEQRRREQLSQDRARKTESFLQRFERAAPCPPASGGAAQTPHKAVEIKPKGERDVQQEHRRVNQAFLDSLEGRRRGSEQATRAPPLLAPDDFRHGPCDLAGQRVAPALPDADPDHSFADWTDEADPACDGALVKLLKSFPGCSRSFLEDILDQCSGDHQQAHALLDCTMN
;
A
#
# COMPACT_ATOMS: atom_id res chain seq x y z
N MET A 1 16.67 55.72 50.60
CA MET A 1 17.79 54.84 51.00
C MET A 1 17.73 53.62 50.11
N ASP A 2 18.77 53.45 49.32
CA ASP A 2 18.95 52.48 48.22
C ASP A 2 19.59 51.18 48.73
N PRO A 3 19.18 49.99 48.26
CA PRO A 3 19.99 48.79 48.40
C PRO A 3 20.28 48.06 47.07
N TYR A 4 20.82 48.74 46.05
CA TYR A 4 21.69 48.09 45.06
C TYR A 4 23.14 48.03 45.57
N ARG A 5 23.60 46.86 46.02
CA ARG A 5 25.04 46.50 46.03
C ARG A 5 25.31 45.04 46.41
N ARG A 6 25.84 44.26 45.46
CA ARG A 6 26.89 43.23 45.60
C ARG A 6 27.52 43.14 44.21
N ASP A 7 28.57 43.88 43.94
CA ASP A 7 29.97 43.68 44.32
C ASP A 7 30.54 42.32 43.87
N THR A 8 31.73 42.47 43.30
CA THR A 8 32.42 41.63 42.32
C THR A 8 33.51 40.80 43.01
N GLY A 9 33.87 39.65 42.44
CA GLY A 9 34.99 38.88 42.97
C GLY A 9 35.36 37.59 42.22
N ARG A 10 36.18 37.75 41.16
CA ARG A 10 37.48 37.06 40.90
C ARG A 10 37.60 35.57 41.32
N LYS A 11 38.03 34.61 40.48
CA LYS A 11 39.26 34.53 39.66
C LYS A 11 39.20 33.33 38.67
N PRO A 12 40.04 33.36 37.61
CA PRO A 12 40.30 32.27 36.67
C PRO A 12 41.60 31.47 36.99
N TYR A 13 41.66 30.21 36.57
CA TYR A 13 42.88 29.38 36.43
C TYR A 13 42.55 28.31 35.37
N SER A 14 43.16 28.33 34.18
CA SER A 14 44.51 27.86 33.81
C SER A 14 44.61 26.34 33.62
N VAL A 15 44.72 25.98 32.34
CA VAL A 15 45.42 24.88 31.66
C VAL A 15 46.36 24.02 32.52
N ASP A 16 46.24 22.69 32.40
CA ASP A 16 47.33 21.84 31.86
C ASP A 16 46.83 20.44 31.40
N PRO A 17 47.48 19.85 30.38
CA PRO A 17 47.19 18.53 29.80
C PRO A 17 48.04 17.43 30.45
N ALA A 18 47.59 16.18 30.39
CA ALA A 18 48.46 15.04 30.68
C ALA A 18 48.10 13.83 29.82
N ASP A 19 49.09 13.44 29.01
CA ASP A 19 49.25 12.18 28.30
C ASP A 19 49.14 10.95 29.22
N GLY A 20 48.75 9.83 28.63
CA GLY A 20 48.75 8.52 29.31
C GLY A 20 48.47 7.37 28.36
N ALA A 21 49.52 6.93 27.67
CA ALA A 21 49.57 5.87 26.67
C ALA A 21 49.27 4.45 27.20
N SER A 22 48.79 3.58 26.29
CA SER A 22 49.09 2.14 26.12
C SER A 22 47.98 1.54 25.24
N GLY A 23 48.17 0.62 24.30
CA GLY A 23 49.30 -0.13 23.79
C GLY A 23 48.76 -1.03 22.66
N THR A 24 49.54 -1.13 21.58
CA THR A 24 49.50 -1.94 20.34
C THR A 24 49.38 -3.48 20.56
N PRO A 25 49.49 -4.38 19.55
CA PRO A 25 49.03 -4.45 18.14
C PRO A 25 48.53 -5.88 17.69
N GLY A 26 48.14 -6.04 16.41
CA GLY A 26 48.19 -7.31 15.64
C GLY A 26 46.82 -7.90 15.24
N GLY A 27 46.58 -8.46 14.06
CA GLY A 27 47.30 -8.74 12.80
C GLY A 27 46.24 -9.04 11.72
N GLU A 28 46.38 -8.54 10.48
CA GLU A 28 46.92 -9.23 9.28
C GLU A 28 45.89 -10.10 8.50
N LEU A 29 45.87 -9.86 7.17
CA LEU A 29 45.39 -10.70 6.04
C LEU A 29 43.91 -10.63 5.58
N THR A 30 43.69 -9.90 4.48
CA THR A 30 42.78 -10.23 3.35
C THR A 30 43.35 -11.42 2.53
N PRO A 31 42.67 -12.03 1.53
CA PRO A 31 41.50 -11.58 0.73
C PRO A 31 40.37 -12.64 0.61
N GLU A 32 39.29 -12.33 -0.12
CA GLU A 32 38.66 -13.15 -1.19
C GLU A 32 37.29 -12.55 -1.59
N SER A 33 37.15 -12.18 -2.86
CA SER A 33 35.89 -11.83 -3.54
C SER A 33 35.31 -13.07 -4.22
N PRO A 34 33.99 -13.16 -4.50
CA PRO A 34 33.57 -12.91 -5.88
C PRO A 34 32.18 -12.27 -6.08
N THR A 35 32.14 -11.39 -7.09
CA THR A 35 31.15 -11.22 -8.18
C THR A 35 29.65 -11.47 -7.94
N GLY A 36 28.86 -10.41 -8.18
CA GLY A 36 27.43 -10.49 -8.51
C GLY A 36 27.01 -9.25 -9.31
N ASP A 37 26.86 -9.43 -10.63
CA ASP A 37 26.37 -8.44 -11.61
C ASP A 37 24.87 -8.12 -11.44
N ALA A 38 24.49 -6.85 -11.64
CA ALA A 38 23.29 -6.31 -12.35
C ALA A 38 22.82 -4.94 -11.79
N PRO A 39 22.01 -4.15 -12.52
CA PRO A 39 22.21 -3.62 -13.86
C PRO A 39 22.25 -2.08 -13.89
N ASP A 40 22.82 -1.58 -14.97
CA ASP A 40 22.79 -0.21 -15.46
C ASP A 40 21.40 0.46 -15.34
N SER A 41 21.34 1.58 -14.62
CA SER A 41 20.19 2.49 -14.58
C SER A 41 20.69 3.93 -14.74
N GLY A 42 20.91 4.30 -16.00
CA GLY A 42 20.31 5.49 -16.58
C GLY A 42 20.46 6.80 -15.81
N ASN A 43 21.68 7.31 -15.71
CA ASN A 43 21.92 8.75 -15.68
C ASN A 43 23.24 9.01 -16.42
N PRO A 44 23.27 9.88 -17.45
CA PRO A 44 24.55 10.22 -18.06
C PRO A 44 25.41 10.87 -16.97
N PRO A 45 26.61 10.34 -16.66
CA PRO A 45 27.49 10.96 -15.69
C PRO A 45 27.81 12.37 -16.21
N ALA A 46 27.49 13.39 -15.41
CA ALA A 46 27.92 14.75 -15.66
C ALA A 46 29.43 14.71 -15.95
N THR A 47 29.80 15.10 -17.16
CA THR A 47 31.16 15.07 -17.68
C THR A 47 32.11 15.71 -16.67
N GLY A 48 33.00 14.90 -16.08
CA GLY A 48 34.05 15.38 -15.16
C GLY A 48 33.86 15.08 -13.66
N ARG A 49 32.76 14.44 -13.23
CA ARG A 49 32.57 14.00 -11.82
C ARG A 49 33.21 12.64 -11.54
N GLN A 50 34.54 12.54 -11.69
CA GLN A 50 35.27 11.38 -11.20
C GLN A 50 35.63 11.61 -9.72
N PRO A 51 35.23 10.73 -8.78
CA PRO A 51 35.62 10.83 -7.38
C PRO A 51 37.15 10.76 -7.27
N GLN A 52 37.77 11.74 -6.60
CA GLN A 52 39.20 11.73 -6.32
C GLN A 52 39.45 11.07 -4.96
N TYR A 53 40.20 9.98 -4.94
CA TYR A 53 40.52 9.23 -3.73
C TYR A 53 41.84 9.75 -3.14
N SER A 54 41.78 10.28 -1.92
CA SER A 54 42.94 10.86 -1.21
C SER A 54 43.14 10.09 0.11
N GLY A 55 43.94 9.02 0.07
CA GLY A 55 44.24 8.20 1.24
C GLY A 55 43.00 7.51 1.82
N GLY A 56 42.37 8.12 2.83
CA GLY A 56 41.20 7.58 3.55
C GLY A 56 39.85 8.25 3.24
N PHE A 57 39.80 9.25 2.35
CA PHE A 57 38.55 9.94 2.00
C PHE A 57 38.38 10.11 0.48
N THR A 58 37.12 10.17 0.06
CA THR A 58 36.71 10.42 -1.32
C THR A 58 36.24 11.86 -1.46
N VAL A 59 36.93 12.62 -2.31
CA VAL A 59 36.54 13.99 -2.67
C VAL A 59 35.62 13.93 -3.88
N ILE A 60 34.38 14.38 -3.70
CA ILE A 60 33.40 14.50 -4.77
C ILE A 60 33.26 15.99 -5.12
N PRO A 61 33.67 16.43 -6.32
CA PRO A 61 33.58 17.84 -6.72
C PRO A 61 32.13 18.36 -6.74
N PRO A 62 31.85 19.62 -6.37
CA PRO A 62 30.50 20.20 -6.38
C PRO A 62 29.77 20.06 -7.72
N ASN A 63 28.44 19.86 -7.70
CA ASN A 63 27.65 19.73 -8.92
C ASN A 63 27.25 21.12 -9.39
N GLU A 64 28.00 21.65 -10.34
CA GLU A 64 27.77 22.98 -10.90
C GLU A 64 26.37 23.13 -11.51
N SER A 65 25.85 22.10 -12.20
CA SER A 65 24.51 22.14 -12.78
C SER A 65 23.40 22.24 -11.72
N LEU A 66 23.49 21.44 -10.65
CA LEU A 66 22.54 21.53 -9.54
C LEU A 66 22.68 22.87 -8.80
N ARG A 67 23.91 23.36 -8.62
CA ARG A 67 24.19 24.65 -7.96
C ARG A 67 23.61 25.81 -8.76
N ASP A 68 23.79 25.82 -10.07
CA ASP A 68 23.27 26.87 -10.94
C ASP A 68 21.75 26.81 -11.07
N LYS A 69 21.17 25.60 -11.06
CA LYS A 69 19.71 25.43 -10.98
C LYS A 69 19.16 25.98 -9.66
N LEU A 70 19.81 25.68 -8.54
CA LEU A 70 19.42 26.20 -7.23
C LEU A 70 19.52 27.72 -7.16
N ARG A 71 20.59 28.30 -7.70
CA ARG A 71 20.76 29.76 -7.80
C ARG A 71 19.67 30.42 -8.64
N ARG A 72 19.35 29.85 -9.81
CA ARG A 72 18.26 30.35 -10.67
C ARG A 72 16.90 30.26 -10.01
N ASN A 73 16.62 29.16 -9.31
CA ASN A 73 15.36 29.00 -8.58
C ASN A 73 15.27 30.02 -7.43
N ALA A 74 16.34 30.18 -6.64
CA ALA A 74 16.39 31.15 -5.55
C ALA A 74 16.16 32.59 -6.04
N GLN A 75 16.79 32.99 -7.14
CA GLN A 75 16.58 34.30 -7.75
C GLN A 75 15.13 34.49 -8.21
N LYS A 76 14.55 33.47 -8.84
CA LYS A 76 13.16 33.52 -9.32
C LYS A 76 12.16 33.63 -8.17
N GLU A 77 12.35 32.86 -7.10
CA GLU A 77 11.51 32.90 -5.90
C GLU A 77 11.64 34.25 -5.18
N GLU A 78 12.84 34.83 -5.14
CA GLU A 78 13.07 36.17 -4.58
C GLU A 78 12.32 37.24 -5.38
N GLU A 79 12.39 37.21 -6.72
CA GLU A 79 11.62 38.11 -7.57
C GLU A 79 10.10 37.94 -7.38
N GLU A 80 9.62 36.70 -7.26
CA GLU A 80 8.20 36.42 -7.05
C GLU A 80 7.71 36.94 -5.69
N LEU A 81 8.51 36.76 -4.63
CA LEU A 81 8.23 37.33 -3.32
C LEU A 81 8.23 38.86 -3.35
N GLN A 82 9.19 39.48 -4.05
CA GLN A 82 9.24 40.94 -4.21
C GLN A 82 8.00 41.44 -4.95
N ARG A 83 7.60 40.80 -6.06
CA ARG A 83 6.37 41.13 -6.79
C ARG A 83 5.13 40.97 -5.92
N TRP A 84 5.04 39.90 -5.13
CA TRP A 84 3.94 39.69 -4.21
C TRP A 84 3.91 40.79 -3.14
N LYS A 85 5.06 41.15 -2.56
CA LYS A 85 5.18 42.24 -1.59
C LYS A 85 4.78 43.58 -2.19
N GLU A 86 5.17 43.88 -3.42
CA GLU A 86 4.80 45.11 -4.14
C GLU A 86 3.32 45.14 -4.47
N ALA A 87 2.75 44.03 -4.96
CA ALA A 87 1.32 43.90 -5.28
C ALA A 87 0.45 44.00 -4.01
N ASN A 88 0.92 43.47 -2.88
CA ASN A 88 0.25 43.55 -1.59
C ASN A 88 0.77 44.70 -0.73
N ARG A 89 1.55 45.62 -1.30
CA ARG A 89 2.08 46.75 -0.55
C ARG A 89 0.94 47.70 -0.25
N VAL A 90 0.47 47.69 0.99
CA VAL A 90 -0.46 48.71 1.48
C VAL A 90 0.29 50.03 1.48
N THR A 91 -0.04 50.92 0.54
CA THR A 91 0.46 52.30 0.56
C THR A 91 0.00 52.95 1.85
N TYR A 92 0.97 53.36 2.66
CA TYR A 92 0.83 54.05 3.95
C TYR A 92 -0.49 54.81 4.07
N VAL A 93 -1.40 54.27 4.87
CA VAL A 93 -2.72 54.86 5.11
C VAL A 93 -2.56 55.89 6.22
N HIS A 94 -2.22 57.13 5.86
CA HIS A 94 -2.36 58.28 6.77
C HIS A 94 -3.78 58.81 6.66
N ALA A 95 -4.73 58.04 7.19
CA ALA A 95 -6.05 58.54 7.50
C ALA A 95 -6.14 58.53 9.02
N ASP A 96 -6.39 59.70 9.63
CA ASP A 96 -6.81 59.73 11.02
C ASP A 96 -8.08 58.86 11.12
N PRO A 97 -8.08 57.80 11.93
CA PRO A 97 -9.23 56.89 11.98
C PRO A 97 -10.44 57.68 12.51
N GLU A 98 -11.35 58.04 11.60
CA GLU A 98 -12.55 58.84 11.90
C GLU A 98 -13.45 58.15 12.94
N LYS A 99 -13.37 56.81 13.04
CA LYS A 99 -14.01 55.99 14.07
C LYS A 99 -13.08 54.86 14.51
N LEU A 100 -12.76 54.80 15.80
CA LEU A 100 -12.17 53.59 16.39
C LEU A 100 -13.25 52.51 16.51
N GLY A 101 -13.10 51.43 15.74
CA GLY A 101 -13.97 50.25 15.82
C GLY A 101 -14.90 50.07 14.62
N GLY A 102 -15.08 48.82 14.19
CA GLY A 102 -15.91 48.47 13.03
C GLY A 102 -17.35 48.95 13.16
N ALA A 103 -17.99 49.27 12.03
CA ALA A 103 -19.34 49.82 11.97
C ALA A 103 -20.46 48.85 12.43
N ALA A 104 -20.12 47.61 12.74
CA ALA A 104 -21.06 46.57 13.17
C ALA A 104 -21.30 46.63 14.69
N THR A 105 -22.55 46.42 15.09
CA THR A 105 -22.88 46.24 16.49
C THR A 105 -22.30 44.92 17.00
N LEU A 106 -21.92 44.86 18.28
CA LEU A 106 -21.33 43.68 18.89
C LEU A 106 -22.22 42.42 18.76
N ALA A 107 -23.55 42.59 18.78
CA ALA A 107 -24.50 41.50 18.55
C ALA A 107 -24.43 40.96 17.11
N ALA A 108 -24.38 41.83 16.11
CA ALA A 108 -24.25 41.45 14.71
C ALA A 108 -22.90 40.76 14.43
N THR A 109 -21.81 41.24 15.04
CA THR A 109 -20.49 40.59 14.92
C THR A 109 -20.50 39.19 15.52
N ARG A 110 -21.15 39.01 16.68
CA ARG A 110 -21.28 37.67 17.31
C ARG A 110 -22.11 36.73 16.45
N GLU A 111 -23.24 37.20 15.93
CA GLU A 111 -24.07 36.39 15.03
C GLU A 111 -23.28 35.94 13.79
N MET A 112 -22.57 36.89 13.16
CA MET A 112 -21.73 36.60 12.00
C MET A 112 -20.61 35.59 12.34
N GLN A 113 -19.93 35.73 13.47
CA GLN A 113 -18.94 34.74 13.93
C GLN A 113 -19.58 33.35 14.13
N HIS A 114 -20.79 33.28 14.69
CA HIS A 114 -21.51 32.02 14.85
C HIS A 114 -21.96 31.41 13.52
N THR A 115 -22.35 32.21 12.54
CA THR A 115 -22.68 31.72 11.19
C THR A 115 -21.43 31.27 10.45
N ASP A 116 -20.36 32.04 10.50
CA ASP A 116 -19.09 31.73 9.83
C ASP A 116 -18.48 30.45 10.37
N LEU A 117 -18.50 30.25 11.70
CA LEU A 117 -18.04 29.01 12.30
C LEU A 117 -18.86 27.80 11.83
N ARG A 118 -20.19 27.95 11.70
CA ARG A 118 -21.07 26.88 11.21
C ARG A 118 -20.81 26.56 9.74
N CYS A 119 -20.72 27.58 8.89
CA CYS A 119 -20.45 27.43 7.46
C CYS A 119 -19.05 26.87 7.20
N SER A 120 -18.02 27.35 7.93
CA SER A 120 -16.65 26.86 7.83
C SER A 120 -16.54 25.37 8.19
N LYS A 121 -17.20 24.95 9.28
CA LYS A 121 -17.29 23.53 9.65
C LYS A 121 -17.90 22.69 8.52
N LEU A 122 -19.01 23.14 7.93
CA LEU A 122 -19.65 22.44 6.82
C LEU A 122 -18.74 22.37 5.59
N GLN A 123 -18.12 23.48 5.21
CA GLN A 123 -17.23 23.55 4.05
C GLN A 123 -16.01 22.64 4.20
N LYS A 124 -15.41 22.59 5.40
CA LYS A 124 -14.30 21.66 5.69
C LYS A 124 -14.72 20.19 5.49
N ARG A 125 -15.92 19.81 5.93
CA ARG A 125 -16.45 18.46 5.74
C ARG A 125 -16.66 18.12 4.26
N LEU A 126 -17.24 19.03 3.49
CA LEU A 126 -17.44 18.85 2.05
C LEU A 126 -16.11 18.69 1.31
N LYS A 127 -15.12 19.56 1.58
CA LYS A 127 -13.79 19.46 0.99
C LYS A 127 -13.10 18.13 1.33
N LYS A 128 -13.21 17.67 2.58
CA LYS A 128 -12.67 16.37 3.00
C LYS A 128 -13.33 15.23 2.21
N GLU A 129 -14.65 15.23 2.12
CA GLU A 129 -15.40 14.21 1.39
C GLU A 129 -15.06 14.19 -0.11
N GLU A 130 -14.90 15.36 -0.74
CA GLU A 130 -14.48 15.46 -2.15
C GLU A 130 -13.08 14.89 -2.38
N LEU A 131 -12.13 15.20 -1.48
CA LEU A 131 -10.77 14.64 -1.55
C LEU A 131 -10.77 13.13 -1.34
N ASP A 132 -11.52 12.64 -0.35
CA ASP A 132 -11.65 11.20 -0.09
C ASP A 132 -12.30 10.46 -1.25
N LYS A 133 -13.33 11.04 -1.89
CA LYS A 133 -13.95 10.49 -3.10
C LYS A 133 -12.97 10.43 -4.25
N ARG A 134 -12.21 11.50 -4.49
CA ARG A 134 -11.19 11.53 -5.55
C ARG A 134 -10.11 10.47 -5.32
N ARG A 135 -9.60 10.36 -4.08
CA ARG A 135 -8.61 9.33 -3.70
C ARG A 135 -9.14 7.92 -3.98
N ARG A 136 -10.38 7.62 -3.56
CA ARG A 136 -11.01 6.31 -3.81
C ARG A 136 -11.17 6.02 -5.31
N GLN A 137 -11.56 7.01 -6.10
CA GLN A 137 -11.70 6.86 -7.55
C GLN A 137 -10.35 6.56 -8.22
N GLU A 138 -9.29 7.26 -7.83
CA GLU A 138 -7.93 7.01 -8.34
C GLU A 138 -7.44 5.59 -7.98
N GLU A 139 -7.68 5.14 -6.75
CA GLU A 139 -7.37 3.77 -6.30
C GLU A 139 -8.19 2.71 -7.07
N GLU A 140 -9.47 2.94 -7.31
CA GLU A 140 -10.35 2.05 -8.07
C GLU A 140 -9.90 1.96 -9.55
N GLU A 141 -9.54 3.08 -10.16
CA GLU A 141 -8.99 3.11 -11.52
C GLU A 141 -7.66 2.36 -11.61
N GLU A 142 -6.75 2.55 -10.65
CA GLU A 142 -5.48 1.82 -10.64
C GLU A 142 -5.70 0.31 -10.46
N ASN A 143 -6.61 -0.07 -9.56
CA ASN A 143 -7.00 -1.47 -9.39
C ASN A 143 -7.62 -2.05 -10.65
N GLN A 144 -8.44 -1.28 -11.36
CA GLN A 144 -9.04 -1.70 -12.61
C GLN A 144 -7.98 -1.88 -13.71
N ARG A 145 -7.04 -0.94 -13.83
CA ARG A 145 -5.87 -1.07 -14.74
C ARG A 145 -5.05 -2.33 -14.43
N LYS A 146 -4.77 -2.59 -13.15
CA LYS A 146 -4.05 -3.81 -12.73
C LYS A 146 -4.80 -5.09 -13.12
N LYS A 147 -6.13 -5.11 -12.96
CA LYS A 147 -6.97 -6.23 -13.40
C LYS A 147 -6.94 -6.40 -14.92
N ASP A 148 -7.03 -5.31 -15.67
CA ASP A 148 -7.00 -5.34 -17.14
C ASP A 148 -5.68 -5.87 -17.68
N ILE A 149 -4.56 -5.42 -17.12
CA ILE A 149 -3.24 -5.96 -17.45
C ILE A 149 -3.15 -7.46 -17.16
N GLN A 150 -3.73 -7.94 -16.05
CA GLN A 150 -3.75 -9.37 -15.74
C GLN A 150 -4.64 -10.15 -16.71
N ARG A 151 -5.81 -9.60 -17.08
CA ARG A 151 -6.70 -10.20 -18.08
C ARG A 151 -6.04 -10.33 -19.43
N GLU A 152 -5.39 -9.26 -19.91
CA GLU A 152 -4.65 -9.26 -21.17
C GLU A 152 -3.50 -10.29 -21.15
N LYS A 153 -2.73 -10.35 -20.05
CA LYS A 153 -1.68 -11.36 -19.88
C LYS A 153 -2.24 -12.78 -19.94
N ALA A 154 -3.37 -13.04 -19.29
CA ALA A 154 -4.05 -14.33 -19.31
C ALA A 154 -4.54 -14.70 -20.72
N GLU A 155 -5.18 -13.76 -21.42
CA GLU A 155 -5.63 -13.95 -22.80
C GLU A 155 -4.47 -14.24 -23.74
N ARG A 156 -3.38 -13.47 -23.64
CA ARG A 156 -2.17 -13.67 -24.44
C ARG A 156 -1.56 -15.05 -24.20
N LEU A 157 -1.51 -15.50 -22.95
CA LEU A 157 -1.03 -16.83 -22.59
C LEU A 157 -1.93 -17.93 -23.16
N GLU A 158 -3.25 -17.75 -23.07
CA GLU A 158 -4.23 -18.69 -23.60
C GLU A 158 -4.15 -18.77 -25.14
N ALA A 159 -4.03 -17.64 -25.83
CA ALA A 159 -3.87 -17.59 -27.28
C ALA A 159 -2.61 -18.34 -27.73
N ARG A 160 -1.49 -18.18 -27.01
CA ARG A 160 -0.26 -18.95 -27.27
C ARG A 160 -0.49 -20.45 -27.06
N ARG A 161 -1.13 -20.84 -25.96
CA ARG A 161 -1.45 -22.25 -25.67
C ARG A 161 -2.34 -22.85 -26.77
N ARG A 162 -3.34 -22.12 -27.26
CA ARG A 162 -4.21 -22.56 -28.36
C ARG A 162 -3.43 -22.79 -29.65
N GLN A 163 -2.47 -21.91 -29.99
CA GLN A 163 -1.60 -22.10 -31.16
C GLN A 163 -0.70 -23.35 -31.01
N GLU A 164 -0.09 -23.56 -29.85
CA GLU A 164 0.74 -24.74 -29.59
C GLU A 164 -0.09 -26.03 -29.65
N GLU A 165 -1.32 -26.01 -29.13
CA GLU A 165 -2.24 -27.14 -29.22
C GLU A 165 -2.68 -27.41 -30.67
N GLN A 166 -2.96 -26.37 -31.46
CA GLN A 166 -3.25 -26.52 -32.89
C GLN A 166 -2.08 -27.18 -33.63
N ARG A 167 -0.84 -26.71 -33.43
CA ARG A 167 0.35 -27.34 -34.02
C ARG A 167 0.50 -28.80 -33.61
N ARG A 168 0.24 -29.12 -32.34
CA ARG A 168 0.26 -30.50 -31.85
C ARG A 168 -0.81 -31.36 -32.53
N ARG A 169 -2.03 -30.84 -32.69
CA ARG A 169 -3.13 -31.52 -33.39
C ARG A 169 -2.80 -31.75 -34.86
N GLU A 170 -2.20 -30.77 -35.54
CA GLU A 170 -1.77 -30.88 -36.93
C GLU A 170 -0.68 -31.94 -37.11
N GLN A 171 0.34 -31.95 -36.25
CA GLN A 171 1.39 -32.98 -36.28
C GLN A 171 0.81 -34.39 -36.09
N LEU A 172 -0.08 -34.56 -35.10
CA LEU A 172 -0.76 -35.84 -34.87
C LEU A 172 -1.64 -36.24 -36.05
N SER A 173 -2.29 -35.28 -36.71
CA SER A 173 -3.08 -35.51 -37.92
C SER A 173 -2.20 -35.98 -39.07
N GLN A 174 -1.06 -35.31 -39.30
CA GLN A 174 -0.08 -35.71 -40.32
C GLN A 174 0.49 -37.10 -40.05
N ASP A 175 0.85 -37.41 -38.80
CA ASP A 175 1.34 -38.74 -38.43
C ASP A 175 0.27 -39.82 -38.63
N ARG A 176 -0.99 -39.52 -38.30
CA ARG A 176 -2.12 -40.41 -38.56
C ARG A 176 -2.30 -40.65 -40.07
N ALA A 177 -2.21 -39.59 -40.88
CA ALA A 177 -2.30 -39.68 -42.34
C ALA A 177 -1.17 -40.56 -42.91
N ARG A 178 0.09 -40.28 -42.52
CA ARG A 178 1.27 -41.08 -42.91
C ARG A 178 1.14 -42.54 -42.52
N LYS A 179 0.69 -42.83 -41.28
CA LYS A 179 0.46 -44.21 -40.82
C LYS A 179 -0.61 -44.91 -41.66
N THR A 180 -1.71 -44.22 -41.94
CA THR A 180 -2.80 -44.76 -42.77
C THR A 180 -2.32 -45.05 -44.19
N GLU A 181 -1.59 -44.12 -44.81
CA GLU A 181 -0.99 -44.30 -46.13
C GLU A 181 0.02 -45.47 -46.15
N SER A 182 0.91 -45.53 -45.16
CA SER A 182 1.87 -46.64 -45.04
C SER A 182 1.20 -48.01 -44.88
N PHE A 183 0.05 -48.04 -44.21
CA PHE A 183 -0.77 -49.25 -44.07
C PHE A 183 -1.41 -49.65 -45.40
N LEU A 184 -1.97 -48.69 -46.15
CA LEU A 184 -2.52 -48.92 -47.49
C LEU A 184 -1.44 -49.39 -48.48
N GLN A 185 -0.27 -48.74 -48.51
CA GLN A 185 0.86 -49.15 -49.35
C GLN A 185 1.34 -50.57 -49.03
N ARG A 186 1.30 -51.01 -47.76
CA ARG A 186 1.61 -52.40 -47.40
C ARG A 186 0.58 -53.36 -47.98
N PHE A 187 -0.69 -52.99 -47.99
CA PHE A 187 -1.76 -53.81 -48.56
C PHE A 187 -1.64 -53.90 -50.09
N GLU A 188 -1.30 -52.79 -50.75
CA GLU A 188 -1.03 -52.74 -52.20
C GLU A 188 0.21 -53.54 -52.59
N ARG A 189 1.29 -53.49 -51.79
CA ARG A 189 2.51 -54.29 -52.02
C ARG A 189 2.36 -55.77 -51.65
N ALA A 190 1.49 -56.08 -50.69
CA ALA A 190 1.15 -57.46 -50.32
C ALA A 190 0.07 -58.07 -51.22
N ALA A 191 -0.58 -57.27 -52.08
CA ALA A 191 -1.42 -57.78 -53.14
C ALA A 191 -0.53 -58.55 -54.14
N PRO A 192 -0.75 -59.85 -54.34
CA PRO A 192 0.06 -60.63 -55.25
C PRO A 192 -0.10 -60.12 -56.69
N CYS A 193 1.01 -59.77 -57.35
CA CYS A 193 1.06 -59.83 -58.80
C CYS A 193 0.66 -61.26 -59.20
N PRO A 194 -0.21 -61.49 -60.20
CA PRO A 194 -0.86 -62.78 -60.37
C PRO A 194 0.15 -63.85 -60.77
N PRO A 195 0.20 -64.97 -60.03
CA PRO A 195 0.19 -66.25 -60.71
C PRO A 195 -1.15 -66.93 -60.44
N ALA A 196 -1.56 -67.69 -61.44
CA ALA A 196 -2.74 -68.52 -61.49
C ALA A 196 -3.11 -69.21 -60.16
N SER A 197 -4.42 -69.30 -59.95
CA SER A 197 -5.15 -70.46 -59.42
C SER A 197 -4.72 -71.08 -58.08
N GLY A 198 -5.68 -71.06 -57.13
CA GLY A 198 -5.75 -71.93 -55.94
C GLY A 198 -5.24 -71.25 -54.67
N GLY A 199 -5.92 -71.22 -53.54
CA GLY A 199 -7.16 -71.84 -53.06
C GLY A 199 -7.12 -71.77 -51.53
N ALA A 200 -8.26 -71.49 -50.90
CA ALA A 200 -8.66 -71.79 -49.51
C ALA A 200 -7.69 -71.50 -48.34
N ALA A 201 -8.13 -70.65 -47.39
CA ALA A 201 -8.48 -71.07 -46.03
C ALA A 201 -9.01 -69.86 -45.21
N GLN A 202 -10.21 -70.03 -44.67
CA GLN A 202 -10.83 -69.10 -43.73
C GLN A 202 -10.28 -69.35 -42.32
N THR A 203 -9.83 -68.31 -41.64
CA THR A 203 -9.59 -68.32 -40.18
C THR A 203 -10.30 -67.11 -39.56
N PRO A 204 -11.33 -67.28 -38.72
CA PRO A 204 -11.94 -66.17 -38.02
C PRO A 204 -11.13 -65.86 -36.76
N HIS A 205 -10.29 -64.84 -36.82
CA HIS A 205 -9.76 -64.20 -35.61
C HIS A 205 -10.82 -63.22 -35.10
N LYS A 206 -11.28 -63.41 -33.85
CA LYS A 206 -12.14 -62.47 -33.13
C LYS A 206 -11.45 -61.11 -33.05
N ALA A 207 -11.84 -60.19 -33.95
CA ALA A 207 -11.52 -58.78 -33.82
C ALA A 207 -12.41 -58.20 -32.71
N VAL A 208 -11.82 -57.95 -31.55
CA VAL A 208 -12.45 -57.13 -30.52
C VAL A 208 -12.55 -55.72 -31.11
N GLU A 209 -13.77 -55.36 -31.49
CA GLU A 209 -14.13 -54.08 -32.08
C GLU A 209 -13.99 -52.97 -31.02
N ILE A 210 -12.78 -52.41 -30.87
CA ILE A 210 -12.60 -51.18 -30.10
C ILE A 210 -13.06 -50.04 -31.00
N LYS A 211 -14.37 -49.79 -31.00
CA LYS A 211 -14.96 -48.60 -31.62
C LYS A 211 -14.36 -47.36 -30.94
N PRO A 212 -13.82 -46.38 -31.68
CA PRO A 212 -13.50 -45.09 -31.09
C PRO A 212 -14.81 -44.47 -30.59
N LYS A 213 -14.94 -44.33 -29.27
CA LYS A 213 -16.05 -43.63 -28.60
C LYS A 213 -16.31 -42.32 -29.35
N GLY A 214 -17.52 -42.14 -29.87
CA GLY A 214 -17.86 -40.95 -30.63
C GLY A 214 -17.77 -39.71 -29.74
N GLU A 215 -17.57 -38.53 -30.31
CA GLU A 215 -17.58 -37.26 -29.55
C GLU A 215 -18.85 -37.09 -28.70
N ARG A 216 -19.97 -37.70 -29.14
CA ARG A 216 -21.21 -37.80 -28.35
C ARG A 216 -21.08 -38.64 -27.08
N ASP A 217 -20.31 -39.72 -27.10
CA ASP A 217 -20.08 -40.58 -25.93
C ASP A 217 -19.18 -39.86 -24.92
N VAL A 218 -18.15 -39.16 -25.39
CA VAL A 218 -17.28 -38.34 -24.54
C VAL A 218 -18.05 -37.18 -23.91
N GLN A 219 -18.96 -36.53 -24.66
CA GLN A 219 -19.82 -35.48 -24.11
C GLN A 219 -20.83 -36.03 -23.10
N GLN A 220 -21.40 -37.21 -23.33
CA GLN A 220 -22.27 -37.86 -22.34
C GLN A 220 -21.49 -38.28 -21.10
N GLU A 221 -20.25 -38.75 -21.26
CA GLU A 221 -19.36 -39.10 -20.16
C GLU A 221 -19.01 -37.85 -19.33
N HIS A 222 -18.65 -36.73 -19.96
CA HIS A 222 -18.46 -35.46 -19.25
C HIS A 222 -19.72 -34.98 -18.54
N ARG A 223 -20.91 -35.11 -19.15
CA ARG A 223 -22.17 -34.78 -18.47
C ARG A 223 -22.40 -35.67 -17.25
N ARG A 224 -22.18 -36.99 -17.38
CA ARG A 224 -22.33 -37.94 -16.26
C ARG A 224 -21.35 -37.65 -15.13
N VAL A 225 -20.09 -37.37 -15.46
CA VAL A 225 -19.06 -37.06 -14.45
C VAL A 225 -19.36 -35.72 -13.76
N ASN A 226 -19.78 -34.70 -14.51
CA ASN A 226 -20.19 -33.43 -13.92
C ASN A 226 -21.43 -33.57 -13.05
N GLN A 227 -22.41 -34.37 -13.46
CA GLN A 227 -23.60 -34.68 -12.66
C GLN A 227 -23.20 -35.38 -11.35
N ALA A 228 -22.36 -36.41 -11.42
CA ALA A 228 -21.87 -37.14 -10.26
C ALA A 228 -21.03 -36.24 -9.32
N PHE A 229 -20.28 -35.29 -9.88
CA PHE A 229 -19.53 -34.30 -9.11
C PHE A 229 -20.47 -33.33 -8.37
N LEU A 230 -21.53 -32.85 -9.04
CA LEU A 230 -22.55 -32.00 -8.43
C LEU A 230 -23.34 -32.76 -7.34
N ASP A 231 -23.75 -34.00 -7.61
CA ASP A 231 -24.40 -34.88 -6.62
C ASP A 231 -23.49 -35.14 -5.41
N SER A 232 -22.18 -35.27 -5.62
CA SER A 232 -21.20 -35.41 -4.54
C SER A 232 -21.05 -34.13 -3.71
N LEU A 233 -21.18 -32.95 -4.32
CA LEU A 233 -21.18 -31.67 -3.61
C LEU A 233 -22.48 -31.46 -2.82
N GLU A 234 -23.62 -31.86 -3.39
CA GLU A 234 -24.93 -31.78 -2.74
C GLU A 234 -25.09 -32.82 -1.63
N GLY A 235 -24.60 -34.05 -1.84
CA GLY A 235 -24.52 -35.10 -0.83
C GLY A 235 -23.56 -34.75 0.32
N ARG A 236 -22.50 -33.98 0.04
CA ARG A 236 -21.60 -33.44 1.08
C ARG A 236 -22.21 -32.29 1.87
N ARG A 237 -23.16 -31.54 1.30
CA ARG A 237 -24.02 -30.59 2.04
C ARG A 237 -25.13 -31.28 2.84
N ARG A 238 -25.59 -32.46 2.42
CA ARG A 238 -26.61 -33.27 3.14
C ARG A 238 -26.05 -34.26 4.16
N GLY A 239 -24.74 -34.52 4.17
CA GLY A 239 -24.09 -35.53 5.01
C GLY A 239 -23.36 -35.00 6.25
N SER A 240 -23.39 -33.69 6.52
CA SER A 240 -22.73 -33.09 7.69
C SER A 240 -23.66 -32.88 8.90
N GLU A 241 -24.88 -33.43 8.89
CA GLU A 241 -25.73 -33.52 10.07
C GLU A 241 -25.74 -34.99 10.53
N GLN A 242 -24.76 -35.34 11.35
CA GLN A 242 -24.55 -36.67 11.95
C GLN A 242 -25.68 -37.05 12.91
N ALA A 243 -26.01 -38.34 13.01
CA ALA A 243 -26.53 -38.94 14.24
C ALA A 243 -26.34 -40.46 14.32
N THR A 244 -25.17 -40.93 14.78
CA THR A 244 -25.15 -42.11 15.66
C THR A 244 -25.61 -41.66 17.05
N ARG A 245 -26.92 -41.80 17.27
CA ARG A 245 -27.62 -42.28 18.47
C ARG A 245 -26.93 -42.11 19.86
N ALA A 246 -27.60 -41.26 20.66
CA ALA A 246 -27.88 -41.34 22.11
C ALA A 246 -27.04 -40.49 23.12
N PRO A 247 -27.72 -39.87 24.12
CA PRO A 247 -27.58 -38.43 24.49
C PRO A 247 -27.47 -38.26 26.05
N PRO A 248 -27.68 -37.09 26.72
CA PRO A 248 -28.07 -35.76 26.23
C PRO A 248 -27.25 -34.56 26.79
N LEU A 249 -27.13 -33.52 25.96
CA LEU A 249 -27.18 -32.14 26.44
C LEU A 249 -28.65 -31.70 26.41
N LEU A 250 -29.12 -31.16 27.53
CA LEU A 250 -30.50 -30.71 27.71
C LEU A 250 -30.77 -29.43 26.90
N ALA A 251 -31.90 -29.45 26.20
CA ALA A 251 -32.52 -28.37 25.42
C ALA A 251 -33.09 -27.26 26.34
N PRO A 252 -33.83 -26.22 25.85
CA PRO A 252 -35.18 -26.46 25.33
C PRO A 252 -35.69 -25.52 24.21
N ASP A 253 -36.70 -26.08 23.54
CA ASP A 253 -37.64 -25.51 22.58
C ASP A 253 -38.44 -24.27 23.04
N ASP A 254 -39.06 -23.73 22.01
CA ASP A 254 -40.03 -22.65 21.87
C ASP A 254 -41.32 -22.70 22.71
N PHE A 255 -41.86 -21.49 22.92
CA PHE A 255 -43.25 -21.06 23.18
C PHE A 255 -44.06 -21.57 24.40
N ARG A 256 -44.42 -20.56 25.23
CA ARG A 256 -45.71 -20.25 25.88
C ARG A 256 -45.87 -20.45 27.40
N HIS A 257 -46.34 -19.34 28.00
CA HIS A 257 -47.03 -19.14 29.28
C HIS A 257 -46.18 -19.11 30.57
N GLY A 258 -46.04 -17.89 31.15
CA GLY A 258 -45.93 -17.73 32.60
C GLY A 258 -47.22 -18.16 33.31
N PRO A 259 -47.33 -18.13 34.66
CA PRO A 259 -46.64 -17.24 35.62
C PRO A 259 -46.19 -17.90 36.97
N CYS A 260 -45.73 -17.02 37.88
CA CYS A 260 -45.79 -17.09 39.36
C CYS A 260 -44.59 -17.63 40.18
N ASP A 261 -43.93 -16.64 40.81
CA ASP A 261 -43.66 -16.48 42.25
C ASP A 261 -42.90 -17.56 43.04
N LEU A 262 -41.73 -17.17 43.59
CA LEU A 262 -41.60 -16.84 45.02
C LEU A 262 -40.15 -16.50 45.42
N ALA A 263 -40.02 -15.28 45.96
CA ALA A 263 -39.31 -14.91 47.20
C ALA A 263 -37.79 -15.12 47.39
N GLY A 264 -37.12 -13.96 47.57
CA GLY A 264 -36.02 -13.76 48.53
C GLY A 264 -34.61 -13.93 47.96
N GLN A 265 -33.62 -13.08 48.21
CA GLN A 265 -33.52 -11.93 49.10
C GLN A 265 -32.27 -11.12 48.68
N ARG A 266 -32.38 -9.80 48.85
CA ARG A 266 -31.41 -8.69 48.71
C ARG A 266 -29.99 -9.03 49.25
N VAL A 267 -28.89 -8.37 48.86
CA VAL A 267 -28.55 -6.95 49.14
C VAL A 267 -27.27 -6.56 48.36
N ALA A 268 -27.31 -5.43 47.64
CA ALA A 268 -26.16 -4.68 47.10
C ALA A 268 -25.44 -3.87 48.21
N PRO A 269 -24.19 -3.40 48.04
CA PRO A 269 -23.98 -2.01 47.56
C PRO A 269 -22.61 -1.86 46.85
N ALA A 270 -22.16 -0.73 46.30
CA ALA A 270 -22.69 0.52 45.80
C ALA A 270 -21.51 1.18 45.05
N LEU A 271 -21.81 1.96 44.03
CA LEU A 271 -20.90 3.00 43.54
C LEU A 271 -20.96 4.21 44.51
N PRO A 272 -19.84 4.92 44.71
CA PRO A 272 -19.77 6.35 44.33
C PRO A 272 -18.43 6.66 43.64
N ASP A 273 -18.44 7.19 42.40
CA ASP A 273 -18.50 8.60 41.99
C ASP A 273 -17.14 9.35 42.01
N ALA A 274 -16.76 9.82 40.79
CA ALA A 274 -15.92 10.96 40.36
C ALA A 274 -14.57 11.24 41.08
N ASP A 275 -13.45 11.56 40.41
CA ASP A 275 -13.22 12.46 39.27
C ASP A 275 -11.88 12.10 38.56
N PRO A 276 -11.67 12.44 37.29
CA PRO A 276 -10.62 11.92 36.42
C PRO A 276 -9.45 12.91 36.29
N ASP A 277 -8.29 12.53 36.80
CA ASP A 277 -7.04 13.12 36.35
C ASP A 277 -6.15 12.02 35.79
N HIS A 278 -5.70 12.25 34.55
CA HIS A 278 -4.76 11.43 33.77
C HIS A 278 -5.29 10.11 33.17
N SER A 279 -6.16 10.23 32.16
CA SER A 279 -6.24 9.22 31.10
C SER A 279 -5.74 9.78 29.78
N PHE A 280 -4.44 9.66 29.57
CA PHE A 280 -3.80 9.87 28.27
C PHE A 280 -3.93 8.57 27.47
N ALA A 281 -5.14 8.22 27.04
CA ALA A 281 -5.42 7.21 26.01
C ALA A 281 -6.91 6.90 25.99
N ASP A 282 -7.68 7.64 25.20
CA ASP A 282 -8.83 7.06 24.50
C ASP A 282 -9.36 8.04 23.46
N TRP A 283 -8.82 7.99 22.23
CA TRP A 283 -9.50 8.32 20.96
C TRP A 283 -8.71 7.67 19.83
N THR A 284 -8.82 6.35 19.69
CA THR A 284 -8.57 5.69 18.40
C THR A 284 -9.89 5.68 17.64
N ASP A 285 -10.15 6.77 16.91
CA ASP A 285 -11.15 6.79 15.85
C ASP A 285 -10.44 7.22 14.55
N GLU A 286 -10.01 6.20 13.79
CA GLU A 286 -9.67 6.19 12.36
C GLU A 286 -9.18 7.53 11.77
N ALA A 287 -7.92 7.88 12.07
CA ALA A 287 -7.14 8.84 11.32
C ALA A 287 -5.84 8.19 10.83
N ASP A 288 -5.41 8.58 9.63
CA ASP A 288 -4.21 8.13 8.94
C ASP A 288 -2.98 8.06 9.89
N PRO A 289 -2.36 6.88 10.09
CA PRO A 289 -1.25 6.70 11.03
C PRO A 289 0.01 7.51 10.67
N ALA A 290 0.09 8.07 9.47
CA ALA A 290 1.22 8.92 9.06
C ALA A 290 1.23 10.30 9.76
N CYS A 291 0.06 10.94 9.89
CA CYS A 291 -0.04 12.29 10.46
C CYS A 291 0.18 12.31 11.98
N ASP A 292 -0.32 11.28 12.68
CA ASP A 292 -0.16 11.18 14.13
C ASP A 292 1.31 10.89 14.51
N GLY A 293 2.01 10.08 13.71
CA GLY A 293 3.44 9.83 13.87
C GLY A 293 4.32 11.05 13.60
N ALA A 294 3.94 11.91 12.65
CA ALA A 294 4.63 13.17 12.36
C ALA A 294 4.43 14.20 13.48
N LEU A 295 3.21 14.31 13.99
CA LEU A 295 2.84 15.23 15.06
C LEU A 295 3.54 14.92 16.38
N VAL A 296 3.59 13.64 16.76
CA VAL A 296 4.26 13.21 18.00
C VAL A 296 5.77 13.51 17.95
N LYS A 297 6.41 13.37 16.78
CA LYS A 297 7.83 13.73 16.61
C LYS A 297 8.06 15.24 16.74
N LEU A 298 7.15 16.05 16.18
CA LEU A 298 7.21 17.51 16.30
C LEU A 298 6.99 18.01 17.72
N LEU A 299 6.03 17.44 18.45
CA LEU A 299 5.76 17.79 19.84
C LEU A 299 6.96 17.45 20.76
N LYS A 300 7.71 16.40 20.40
CA LYS A 300 8.96 16.01 21.11
C LYS A 300 10.14 16.94 20.80
N SER A 301 10.26 17.41 19.55
CA SER A 301 11.30 18.38 19.15
C SER A 301 11.02 19.79 19.66
N PHE A 302 9.74 20.18 19.75
CA PHE A 302 9.29 21.51 20.17
C PHE A 302 8.27 21.44 21.32
N PRO A 303 8.71 21.11 22.55
CA PRO A 303 7.81 20.96 23.69
C PRO A 303 7.13 22.28 24.13
N GLY A 304 7.59 23.43 23.63
CA GLY A 304 6.98 24.74 23.87
C GLY A 304 5.86 25.12 22.89
N CYS A 305 5.65 24.34 21.81
CA CYS A 305 4.64 24.63 20.80
C CYS A 305 3.34 23.90 21.12
N SER A 306 2.20 24.61 20.99
CA SER A 306 0.89 24.01 21.22
C SER A 306 0.56 22.94 20.17
N ARG A 307 -0.06 21.83 20.59
CA ARG A 307 -0.39 20.69 19.70
C ARG A 307 -1.20 21.11 18.48
N SER A 308 -2.23 21.94 18.66
CA SER A 308 -3.08 22.43 17.57
C SER A 308 -2.31 23.27 16.54
N PHE A 309 -1.31 24.03 16.99
CA PHE A 309 -0.44 24.81 16.09
C PHE A 309 0.46 23.90 15.25
N LEU A 310 0.99 22.83 15.83
CA LEU A 310 1.79 21.83 15.10
C LEU A 310 0.94 21.02 14.12
N GLU A 311 -0.31 20.71 14.48
CA GLU A 311 -1.31 20.10 13.59
C GLU A 311 -1.63 21.01 12.40
N ASP A 312 -1.88 22.30 12.64
CA ASP A 312 -2.14 23.27 11.56
C ASP A 312 -0.94 23.42 10.60
N ILE A 313 0.28 23.31 11.12
CA ILE A 313 1.50 23.36 10.29
C ILE A 313 1.68 22.06 9.51
N LEU A 314 1.41 20.91 10.11
CA LEU A 314 1.43 19.64 9.41
C LEU A 314 0.38 19.57 8.31
N ASP A 315 -0.83 20.10 8.56
CA ASP A 315 -1.88 20.21 7.56
C ASP A 315 -1.46 21.12 6.39
N GLN A 316 -0.76 22.23 6.69
CA GLN A 316 -0.17 23.10 5.66
C GLN A 316 0.94 22.39 4.87
N CYS A 317 1.66 21.47 5.51
CA CYS A 317 2.73 20.67 4.91
C CYS A 317 2.23 19.35 4.31
N SER A 318 0.92 19.16 4.12
CA SER A 318 0.34 17.92 3.58
C SER A 318 0.72 16.66 4.37
N GLY A 319 0.95 16.79 5.68
CA GLY A 319 1.40 15.72 6.56
C GLY A 319 2.91 15.46 6.56
N ASP A 320 3.71 16.25 5.84
CA ASP A 320 5.17 16.09 5.82
C ASP A 320 5.82 16.65 7.09
N HIS A 321 6.30 15.73 7.93
CA HIS A 321 7.03 16.03 9.16
C HIS A 321 8.29 16.87 8.94
N GLN A 322 9.07 16.62 7.88
CA GLN A 322 10.35 17.31 7.67
C GLN A 322 10.12 18.75 7.22
N GLN A 323 9.13 18.95 6.36
CA GLN A 323 8.74 20.28 5.90
C GLN A 323 8.13 21.11 7.04
N ALA A 324 7.31 20.49 7.88
CA ALA A 324 6.77 21.13 9.09
C ALA A 324 7.87 21.49 10.10
N HIS A 325 8.85 20.60 10.31
CA HIS A 325 9.99 20.87 11.20
C HIS A 325 10.85 22.03 10.70
N ALA A 326 11.15 22.08 9.40
CA ALA A 326 11.89 23.18 8.79
C ALA A 326 11.14 24.53 8.91
N LEU A 327 9.82 24.51 8.74
CA LEU A 327 8.96 25.68 8.96
C LEU A 327 8.98 26.17 10.41
N LEU A 328 9.04 25.25 11.37
CA LEU A 328 9.10 25.58 12.80
C LEU A 328 10.48 26.11 13.22
N ASP A 329 11.55 25.51 12.72
CA ASP A 329 12.92 26.01 12.92
C ASP A 329 13.11 27.42 12.35
N CYS A 330 12.40 27.76 11.28
CA CYS A 330 12.44 29.10 10.67
C CYS A 330 11.54 30.13 11.37
N THR A 331 10.57 29.69 12.17
CA THR A 331 9.62 30.60 12.86
C THR A 331 10.00 30.84 14.32
N MET A 332 10.86 29.99 14.90
CA MET A 332 11.29 30.05 16.30
C MET A 332 12.76 30.45 16.48
N ASN A 333 13.51 30.69 15.39
CA ASN A 333 14.81 31.36 15.38
C ASN A 333 14.66 32.81 14.89
#